data_AF-Q9W7L8-F1
#
_entry.id   AF-Q9W7L8-F1
#
_cell.length_a   1.000
_cell.length_b   1.000
_cell.length_c   1.000
_cell.angle_alpha   90.00
_cell.angle_beta   90.00
_cell.angle_gamma   90.00
#
_symmetry.space_group_name_H-M   'P 1'
#
loop_
_entity.id
_entity.type
_entity.pdbx_description
1 polymer ?
#
loop_
_entity_poly.entity_id
_entity_poly.type
_entity_poly.pdbx_seq_one_letter_code
_entity_poly.pdbx_strand_id
1 'polypeptide(L)'
;AMALDSVTLNVYWSSIKQPRLQVTSFTGAYTTVLIKEGIGRLGFIALHPPSGRVCFSNLGLQTAGSKAAIECAHMDGTERKVVWKDAIQPTSLVFSSNGDTIYWVDTKLGMI
;
A
#
# COMPACT_ATOMS: atom_id res chain seq x y z
N ALA A 1 -5.65 -5.34 -4.23
CA ALA A 1 -5.75 -4.40 -3.10
C ALA A 1 -6.55 -3.18 -3.52
N MET A 2 -7.36 -2.58 -2.64
CA MET A 2 -8.08 -1.34 -2.92
C MET A 2 -8.33 -0.57 -1.62
N ALA A 3 -8.31 0.76 -1.69
CA ALA A 3 -8.66 1.68 -0.61
C ALA A 3 -9.33 2.93 -1.18
N LEU A 4 -10.25 3.53 -0.42
CA LEU A 4 -10.95 4.75 -0.78
C LEU A 4 -10.33 5.93 -0.02
N ASP A 5 -10.01 7.01 -0.73
CA ASP A 5 -9.76 8.30 -0.10
C ASP A 5 -11.12 8.94 0.24
N SER A 6 -11.43 9.06 1.53
CA SER A 6 -12.70 9.63 2.00
C SER A 6 -12.84 11.13 1.76
N VAL A 7 -11.73 11.83 1.46
CA VAL A 7 -11.74 13.28 1.21
C VAL A 7 -12.00 13.57 -0.27
N THR A 8 -11.28 12.90 -1.16
CA THR A 8 -11.38 13.16 -2.62
C THR A 8 -12.29 12.18 -3.35
N LEU A 9 -12.70 11.10 -2.68
CA LEU A 9 -13.42 9.96 -3.25
C LEU A 9 -12.64 9.20 -4.35
N ASN A 10 -11.34 9.48 -4.48
CA ASN A 10 -10.48 8.75 -5.38
C ASN A 10 -10.20 7.34 -4.85
N VAL A 11 -10.10 6.38 -5.76
CA VAL A 11 -9.87 4.98 -5.42
C VAL A 11 -8.42 4.63 -5.71
N TYR A 12 -7.70 4.22 -4.68
CA TYR A 12 -6.34 3.68 -4.79
C TYR A 12 -6.42 2.17 -4.90
N TRP A 13 -5.77 1.58 -5.90
CA TRP A 13 -5.91 0.16 -6.14
C TRP A 13 -4.69 -0.46 -6.81
N SER A 14 -4.66 -1.79 -6.76
CA SER A 14 -3.69 -2.65 -7.43
C SER A 14 -4.31 -4.01 -7.71
N SER A 15 -3.91 -4.63 -8.83
CA SER A 15 -4.44 -5.94 -9.24
C SER A 15 -3.30 -6.92 -9.53
N ILE A 16 -3.59 -8.22 -9.49
CA ILE A 16 -2.57 -9.26 -9.79
C ILE A 16 -2.03 -9.11 -11.23
N LYS A 17 -2.89 -8.72 -12.18
CA LYS A 17 -2.49 -8.49 -13.58
C LYS A 17 -1.70 -7.20 -13.78
N GLN A 18 -1.83 -6.25 -12.85
CA GLN A 18 -1.19 -4.93 -12.90
C GLN A 18 -0.62 -4.61 -11.52
N PRO A 19 0.55 -5.18 -11.16
CA PRO A 19 1.17 -5.03 -9.85
C PRO A 19 1.80 -3.64 -9.72
N ARG A 20 0.95 -2.63 -9.61
CA ARG A 20 1.29 -1.22 -9.45
C ARG A 20 0.28 -0.56 -8.52
N LEU A 21 0.71 0.46 -7.80
CA LEU A 21 -0.20 1.35 -7.09
C LEU A 21 -0.68 2.40 -8.08
N GLN A 22 -1.99 2.48 -8.26
CA GLN A 22 -2.63 3.44 -9.16
C GLN A 22 -3.87 4.02 -8.51
N VAL A 23 -4.22 5.23 -8.94
CA VAL A 23 -5.38 5.96 -8.44
C VAL A 23 -6.33 6.22 -9.59
N THR A 24 -7.61 6.04 -9.34
CA THR A 24 -8.69 6.35 -10.26
C THR A 24 -9.58 7.43 -9.65
N SER A 25 -9.92 8.44 -10.45
CA SER A 25 -10.81 9.52 -10.03
C SER A 25 -12.17 8.97 -9.58
N PHE A 26 -12.85 9.65 -8.66
CA PHE A 26 -14.20 9.28 -8.22
C PHE A 26 -15.21 9.11 -9.38
N THR A 27 -15.01 9.84 -10.49
CA THR A 27 -15.85 9.74 -11.70
C THR A 27 -15.50 8.53 -12.58
N GLY A 28 -14.38 7.86 -12.32
CA GLY A 28 -13.81 6.82 -13.17
C GLY A 28 -13.12 7.34 -14.44
N ALA A 29 -13.18 8.65 -14.73
CA ALA A 29 -12.72 9.21 -16.00
C ALA A 29 -11.19 9.20 -16.18
N TYR A 30 -10.44 9.24 -15.08
CA TYR A 30 -8.98 9.36 -15.09
C TYR A 30 -8.36 8.30 -14.19
N THR A 31 -7.31 7.63 -14.69
CA THR A 31 -6.50 6.70 -13.91
C THR A 31 -5.02 7.01 -14.13
N THR A 32 -4.28 7.16 -13.04
CA THR A 32 -2.84 7.46 -13.04
C THR A 32 -2.08 6.43 -12.23
N VAL A 33 -0.92 6.03 -12.74
CA VAL A 33 0.00 5.13 -12.04
C VAL A 33 0.90 5.96 -11.13
N LEU A 34 0.88 5.66 -9.83
CA LEU A 34 1.67 6.38 -8.82
C LEU A 34 3.01 5.68 -8.56
N ILE A 35 2.96 4.35 -8.40
CA ILE A 35 4.15 3.54 -8.13
C ILE A 35 4.05 2.27 -8.97
N LYS A 36 5.08 2.00 -9.76
CA LYS A 36 5.16 0.79 -10.61
C LYS A 36 6.40 -0.02 -10.31
N GLU A 37 7.55 0.63 -10.19
CA GLU A 37 8.82 -0.07 -10.12
C GLU A 37 9.02 -0.72 -8.75
N GLY A 38 9.55 -1.95 -8.73
CA GLY A 38 9.80 -2.69 -7.50
C GLY A 38 8.54 -3.11 -6.72
N ILE A 39 7.35 -3.09 -7.34
CA ILE A 39 6.15 -3.74 -6.80
C ILE A 39 5.99 -5.09 -7.50
N GLY A 40 6.07 -6.19 -6.73
CA GLY A 40 5.82 -7.52 -7.29
C GLY A 40 4.36 -7.94 -7.13
N ARG A 41 3.82 -7.84 -5.91
CA ARG A 41 2.38 -7.95 -5.64
C ARG A 41 2.02 -7.06 -4.47
N LEU A 42 0.98 -6.26 -4.65
CA LEU A 42 0.50 -5.35 -3.63
C LEU A 42 -0.67 -6.00 -2.86
N GLY A 43 -0.51 -6.18 -1.56
CA GLY A 43 -1.42 -6.93 -0.69
C GLY A 43 -2.58 -6.07 -0.17
N PHE A 44 -2.29 -5.24 0.83
CA PHE A 44 -3.23 -4.33 1.47
C PHE A 44 -2.77 -2.88 1.28
N ILE A 45 -3.71 -1.96 1.23
CA ILE A 45 -3.48 -0.51 1.10
C ILE A 45 -4.17 0.16 2.29
N ALA A 46 -3.45 0.99 3.02
CA ALA A 46 -3.99 1.91 3.99
C ALA A 46 -3.73 3.34 3.49
N LEU A 47 -4.71 4.23 3.70
CA LEU A 47 -4.63 5.64 3.36
C LEU A 47 -4.84 6.46 4.62
N HIS A 48 -4.12 7.58 4.71
CA HIS A 48 -4.43 8.63 5.67
C HIS A 48 -4.44 9.98 4.93
N PRO A 49 -5.59 10.35 4.34
CA PRO A 49 -5.73 11.57 3.54
C PRO A 49 -5.30 12.85 4.27
N PRO A 50 -5.60 13.07 5.56
CA PRO A 50 -5.20 14.29 6.25
C PRO A 50 -3.68 14.51 6.30
N SER A 51 -2.89 13.44 6.32
CA SER A 51 -1.42 13.53 6.28
C SER A 51 -0.84 13.27 4.88
N GLY A 52 -1.68 13.04 3.87
CA GLY A 52 -1.25 12.72 2.51
C GLY A 52 -0.40 11.45 2.39
N ARG A 53 -0.57 10.47 3.29
CA ARG A 53 0.25 9.24 3.33
C ARG A 53 -0.53 8.02 2.82
N VAL A 54 0.17 7.13 2.13
CA VAL A 54 -0.27 5.79 1.77
C VAL A 54 0.75 4.78 2.26
N CYS A 55 0.28 3.71 2.91
CA CYS A 55 1.13 2.56 3.23
C CYS A 55 0.52 1.30 2.61
N PHE A 56 1.38 0.37 2.23
CA PHE A 56 0.96 -0.86 1.58
C PHE A 56 1.91 -2.01 1.87
N SER A 57 1.39 -3.23 1.78
CA SER A 57 2.22 -4.43 1.82
C SER A 57 2.68 -4.80 0.42
N ASN A 58 4.00 -4.80 0.21
CA ASN A 58 4.63 -5.32 -0.98
C ASN A 58 5.08 -6.74 -0.70
N LEU A 59 4.44 -7.72 -1.32
CA LEU A 59 4.75 -9.14 -1.14
C LEU A 59 5.96 -9.59 -1.98
N GLY A 60 6.70 -8.64 -2.57
CA GLY A 60 7.84 -8.90 -3.43
C GLY A 60 7.44 -9.57 -4.75
N LEU A 61 8.42 -9.81 -5.62
CA LEU A 61 8.24 -10.68 -6.78
C LEU A 61 8.17 -12.12 -6.27
N GLN A 62 7.37 -13.00 -6.87
CA GLN A 62 7.35 -14.43 -6.51
C GLN A 62 8.63 -15.17 -6.96
N THR A 63 9.80 -14.58 -6.71
CA THR A 63 11.11 -15.14 -6.93
C THR A 63 11.69 -15.58 -5.59
N ALA A 64 12.48 -16.66 -5.60
CA ALA A 64 13.15 -17.15 -4.41
C ALA A 64 14.02 -16.04 -3.79
N GLY A 65 13.69 -15.62 -2.57
CA GLY A 65 14.42 -14.60 -1.81
C GLY A 65 13.77 -13.21 -1.71
N SER A 66 12.66 -12.95 -2.42
CA SER A 66 11.89 -11.70 -2.20
C SER A 66 11.12 -11.79 -0.89
N LYS A 67 11.49 -10.94 0.08
CA LYS A 67 10.76 -10.80 1.35
C LYS A 67 9.58 -9.84 1.19
N ALA A 68 8.50 -10.10 1.91
CA ALA A 68 7.43 -9.12 2.01
C ALA A 68 7.92 -7.92 2.85
N ALA A 69 7.47 -6.74 2.48
CA ALA A 69 7.78 -5.50 3.15
C ALA A 69 6.53 -4.67 3.34
N ILE A 70 6.50 -3.88 4.42
CA ILE A 70 5.57 -2.78 4.57
C ILE A 70 6.29 -1.53 4.09
N GLU A 71 5.66 -0.82 3.17
CA GLU A 71 6.20 0.37 2.54
C GLU A 71 5.21 1.51 2.67
N CYS A 72 5.72 2.72 2.80
CA CYS A 72 4.92 3.93 2.87
C CYS A 72 5.45 4.98 1.90
N ALA A 73 4.56 5.78 1.35
CA ALA A 73 4.84 6.85 0.42
C ALA A 73 3.85 8.00 0.64
N HIS A 74 4.07 9.13 -0.03
CA HIS A 74 3.05 10.14 -0.20
C HIS A 74 1.97 9.64 -1.15
N MET A 75 0.76 10.19 -1.05
CA MET A 75 -0.40 9.80 -1.86
C MET A 75 -0.27 10.12 -3.36
N ASP A 76 0.78 10.85 -3.75
CA ASP A 76 1.21 11.08 -5.13
C ASP A 76 2.27 10.06 -5.62
N GLY A 77 2.70 9.14 -4.75
CA GLY A 77 3.72 8.13 -5.03
C GLY A 77 5.16 8.55 -4.69
N THR A 78 5.38 9.80 -4.26
CA THR A 78 6.71 10.30 -3.90
C THR A 78 7.13 9.83 -2.49
N GLU A 79 8.41 10.02 -2.15
CA GLU A 79 8.98 9.68 -0.84
C GLU A 79 8.72 8.24 -0.38
N ARG A 80 8.66 7.30 -1.34
CA ARG A 80 8.50 5.87 -1.04
C ARG A 80 9.68 5.36 -0.21
N LYS A 81 9.36 4.73 0.92
CA LYS A 81 10.32 4.10 1.84
C LYS A 81 9.81 2.79 2.40
N VAL A 82 10.74 1.89 2.70
CA VAL A 82 10.46 0.65 3.44
C VAL A 82 10.42 0.97 4.93
N VAL A 83 9.29 0.71 5.58
CA VAL A 83 9.13 0.90 7.04
C VAL A 83 9.33 -0.39 7.81
N TRP A 84 9.09 -1.54 7.17
CA TRP A 84 9.39 -2.86 7.74
C TRP A 84 9.77 -3.84 6.61
N LYS A 85 10.90 -4.52 6.75
CA LYS A 85 11.48 -5.38 5.69
C LYS A 85 11.37 -6.89 5.93
N ASP A 86 10.95 -7.27 7.13
CA ASP A 86 10.90 -8.67 7.59
C ASP A 86 9.44 -9.13 7.75
N ALA A 87 8.55 -8.65 6.88
CA ALA A 87 7.20 -9.21 6.82
C ALA A 87 7.25 -10.56 6.09
N ILE A 88 6.36 -11.46 6.47
CA ILE A 88 6.22 -12.77 5.86
C ILE A 88 4.83 -12.90 5.24
N GLN A 89 3.78 -12.59 5.99
CA GLN A 89 2.41 -12.67 5.52
C GLN A 89 1.54 -11.55 6.12
N PRO A 90 1.75 -10.29 5.67
CA PRO A 90 0.95 -9.17 6.15
C PRO A 90 -0.49 -9.27 5.60
N THR A 91 -1.45 -9.26 6.52
CA THR A 91 -2.89 -9.49 6.22
C THR A 91 -3.79 -8.29 6.48
N SER A 92 -3.33 -7.29 7.22
CA SER A 92 -4.08 -6.06 7.46
C SER A 92 -3.11 -4.92 7.70
N LEU A 93 -3.53 -3.71 7.34
CA LEU A 93 -2.77 -2.46 7.44
C LEU A 93 -3.75 -1.33 7.78
N VAL A 94 -3.50 -0.60 8.85
CA VAL A 94 -4.33 0.53 9.28
C VAL A 94 -3.46 1.64 9.87
N PHE A 95 -3.82 2.89 9.60
CA PHE A 95 -3.20 4.05 10.24
C PHE A 95 -3.80 4.31 11.61
N SER A 96 -3.00 4.88 12.52
CA SER A 96 -3.51 5.57 13.70
C SER A 96 -4.37 6.77 13.28
N SER A 97 -5.20 7.28 14.19
CA SER A 97 -6.11 8.41 13.91
C SER A 97 -5.39 9.70 13.53
N ASN A 98 -4.14 9.89 13.96
CA ASN A 98 -3.28 11.01 13.58
C ASN A 98 -2.43 10.74 12.33
N GLY A 99 -2.39 9.51 11.82
CA GLY A 99 -1.60 9.12 10.63
C GLY A 99 -0.10 8.95 10.88
N ASP A 100 0.36 9.12 12.11
CA ASP A 100 1.78 9.06 12.46
C ASP A 100 2.29 7.62 12.64
N THR A 101 1.38 6.68 12.91
CA THR A 101 1.70 5.27 13.14
C THR A 101 0.92 4.39 12.18
N ILE A 102 1.57 3.34 11.68
CA ILE A 102 0.94 2.28 10.90
C ILE A 102 0.96 1.00 11.73
N TYR A 103 -0.18 0.35 11.85
CA TYR A 103 -0.33 -0.96 12.46
C TYR A 103 -0.58 -2.01 11.37
N TRP A 104 0.00 -3.19 11.53
CA TRP A 104 -0.20 -4.29 10.60
C TRP A 104 -0.20 -5.62 11.32
N VAL A 105 -0.87 -6.61 10.74
CA VAL A 105 -0.89 -7.97 11.29
C VAL A 105 -0.16 -8.90 10.35
N ASP A 106 0.79 -9.69 10.88
CA ASP A 106 1.45 -10.76 10.16
C ASP A 106 1.05 -12.13 10.72
N THR A 107 0.21 -12.84 9.98
CA THR A 107 -0.39 -14.10 10.46
C THR A 107 0.62 -15.22 10.61
N LYS A 108 1.78 -15.15 9.93
CA LYS A 108 2.80 -16.21 10.00
C LYS A 108 3.81 -15.95 11.12
N LEU A 109 3.99 -14.69 11.50
CA LEU A 109 4.79 -14.31 12.67
C LEU A 109 3.98 -14.32 13.98
N GLY A 110 2.65 -14.30 13.91
CA GLY A 110 1.79 -14.21 15.09
C GLY A 110 1.91 -12.88 15.83
N MET A 111 2.34 -11.82 15.14
CA MET A 111 2.55 -10.48 15.71
C MET A 111 1.50 -9.50 15.18
N ILE A 112 1.11 -8.58 16.07
CA ILE A 112 0.24 -7.41 15.84
C ILE A 112 1.06 -6.16 16.12
#